data_AF-A0A4S0I6T6-F1
#
_entry.id   AF-A0A4S0I6T6-F1
#
_cell.length_a   1.000
_cell.length_b   1.000
_cell.length_c   1.000
_cell.angle_alpha   90.00
_cell.angle_beta   90.00
_cell.angle_gamma   90.00
#
_symmetry.space_group_name_H-M   'P 1'
#
loop_
_entity.id
_entity.type
_entity.pdbx_description
1 polymer ?
#
loop_
_entity_poly.entity_id
_entity_poly.type
_entity_poly.pdbx_seq_one_letter_code
_entity_poly.pdbx_strand_id
1 'polypeptide(L)'
;KMMTLYMLFEAMESGRVTKETQIPVSAHAASQPPTKLRFRRGETIDVDSAIRAMVVKSANDVAVAVGEYLGGGSEDQFAAMMTAKARSLGMTGTSFR
;
A
#
# COMPACT_ATOMS: atom_id res chain seq x y z
N LYS A 1 5.66 3.97 -4.93
CA LYS A 1 5.04 2.63 -4.97
C LYS A 1 6.02 1.48 -4.76
N MET A 2 7.29 1.58 -5.16
CA MET A 2 8.27 0.51 -4.91
C MET A 2 8.40 0.14 -3.42
N MET A 3 8.57 1.12 -2.54
CA MET A 3 8.62 0.86 -1.08
C MET A 3 7.28 0.31 -0.54
N THR A 4 6.15 0.73 -1.10
CA THR A 4 4.82 0.17 -0.76
C THR A 4 4.75 -1.33 -1.08
N LEU A 5 5.17 -1.71 -2.29
CA LEU A 5 5.25 -3.12 -2.72
C LEU A 5 6.25 -3.90 -1.87
N TYR A 6 7.42 -3.32 -1.59
CA TYR A 6 8.44 -3.94 -0.76
C TYR A 6 7.90 -4.30 0.62
N MET A 7 7.25 -3.36 1.31
CA MET A 7 6.67 -3.60 2.63
C MET A 7 5.47 -4.55 2.59
N LEU A 8 4.70 -4.58 1.50
CA LEU A 8 3.66 -5.58 1.29
C LEU A 8 4.26 -6.99 1.15
N PHE A 9 5.36 -7.14 0.42
CA PHE A 9 6.06 -8.42 0.32
C PHE A 9 6.67 -8.85 1.66
N GLU A 10 7.24 -7.94 2.45
CA GLU A 10 7.67 -8.26 3.82
C GLU A 10 6.49 -8.71 4.71
N ALA A 11 5.31 -8.09 4.55
CA ALA A 11 4.11 -8.52 5.25
C ALA A 11 3.66 -9.94 4.83
N MET A 12 3.82 -10.29 3.56
CA MET A 12 3.55 -11.64 3.04
C MET A 12 4.58 -12.66 3.57
N GLU A 13 5.86 -12.33 3.52
CA GLU A 13 6.95 -13.20 3.98
C GLU A 13 6.86 -13.48 5.49
N SER A 14 6.46 -12.48 6.28
CA SER A 14 6.19 -12.65 7.72
C SER A 14 4.88 -13.36 8.05
N GLY A 15 4.07 -13.73 7.05
CA GLY A 15 2.78 -14.40 7.24
C GLY A 15 1.66 -13.50 7.78
N ARG A 16 1.87 -12.17 7.83
CA ARG A 16 0.83 -11.21 8.29
C ARG A 16 -0.32 -11.09 7.29
N VAL A 17 -0.04 -11.32 6.01
CA VAL A 17 -1.04 -11.34 4.93
C VAL A 17 -0.74 -12.48 3.96
N THR A 18 -1.78 -12.98 3.31
CA THR A 18 -1.70 -13.92 2.19
C THR A 18 -2.17 -13.24 0.90
N LYS A 19 -2.03 -13.92 -0.24
CA LYS A 19 -2.52 -13.42 -1.53
C LYS A 19 -4.03 -13.16 -1.54
N GLU A 20 -4.79 -13.93 -0.75
CA GLU A 20 -6.25 -13.89 -0.67
C GLU A 20 -6.75 -12.88 0.37
N THR A 21 -5.85 -12.31 1.17
CA THR A 21 -6.20 -11.31 2.19
C THR A 21 -6.91 -10.13 1.55
N GLN A 22 -8.07 -9.79 2.09
CA GLN A 22 -8.91 -8.70 1.58
C GLN A 22 -8.49 -7.37 2.20
N ILE A 23 -8.06 -6.43 1.36
CA ILE A 23 -7.71 -5.07 1.75
C ILE A 23 -8.93 -4.18 1.53
N PRO A 24 -9.49 -3.55 2.58
CA PRO A 24 -10.61 -2.63 2.43
C PRO A 24 -10.18 -1.31 1.79
N VAL A 25 -11.03 -0.75 0.95
CA VAL A 25 -10.83 0.55 0.31
C VAL A 25 -11.54 1.63 1.11
N SER A 26 -10.77 2.55 1.69
CA SER A 26 -11.30 3.70 2.41
C SER A 26 -11.90 4.77 1.47
N ALA A 27 -12.60 5.74 2.05
CA ALA A 27 -13.06 6.91 1.29
C ALA A 27 -11.89 7.71 0.69
N HIS A 28 -10.79 7.82 1.45
CA HIS A 28 -9.58 8.53 1.05
C HIS A 28 -8.89 7.81 -0.12
N ALA A 29 -8.72 6.49 -0.03
CA ALA A 29 -8.20 5.66 -1.11
C ALA A 29 -9.05 5.77 -2.39
N ALA A 30 -10.37 5.68 -2.28
CA ALA A 30 -11.29 5.84 -3.41
C ALA A 30 -11.21 7.25 -4.06
N SER A 31 -10.91 8.27 -3.27
CA SER A 31 -10.83 9.67 -3.72
C SER A 31 -9.58 10.01 -4.54
N GLN A 32 -8.56 9.15 -4.52
CA GLN A 32 -7.24 9.45 -5.09
C GLN A 32 -7.28 9.94 -6.56
N PRO A 33 -6.36 10.86 -6.95
CA PRO A 33 -6.31 11.44 -8.30
C PRO A 33 -5.95 10.40 -9.39
N PRO A 34 -6.11 10.75 -10.68
CA PRO A 34 -6.09 9.80 -11.80
C PRO A 34 -4.86 8.89 -11.89
N THR A 35 -5.05 7.74 -12.56
CA THR A 35 -4.26 6.49 -12.49
C THR A 35 -4.73 5.57 -11.36
N LYS A 36 -5.95 5.03 -11.51
CA LYS A 36 -6.62 4.26 -10.46
C LYS A 36 -7.58 3.19 -11.03
N LEU A 37 -8.06 2.27 -10.20
CA LEU A 37 -9.05 1.25 -10.58
C LEU A 37 -10.51 1.69 -10.40
N ARG A 38 -10.74 2.81 -9.70
CA ARG A 38 -12.07 3.43 -9.46
C ARG A 38 -12.96 2.65 -8.51
N PHE A 39 -12.36 2.06 -7.47
CA PHE A 39 -13.09 1.46 -6.36
C PHE A 39 -14.01 2.47 -5.67
N ARG A 40 -15.11 1.95 -5.13
CA ARG A 40 -16.00 2.64 -4.19
C ARG A 40 -15.56 2.35 -2.76
N ARG A 41 -15.86 3.28 -1.85
CA ARG A 41 -15.66 3.07 -0.41
C ARG A 41 -16.34 1.78 0.04
N GLY A 42 -15.64 0.97 0.82
CA GLY A 42 -16.16 -0.27 1.40
C GLY A 42 -16.02 -1.49 0.49
N GLU A 43 -15.59 -1.32 -0.76
CA GLU A 43 -15.11 -2.43 -1.58
C GLU A 43 -13.77 -2.96 -1.05
N THR A 44 -13.42 -4.18 -1.42
CA THR A 44 -12.14 -4.81 -1.08
C THR A 44 -11.38 -5.21 -2.34
N ILE A 45 -10.06 -5.35 -2.20
CA ILE A 45 -9.18 -5.94 -3.21
C ILE A 45 -8.30 -6.99 -2.53
N ASP A 46 -8.14 -8.15 -3.15
CA ASP A 46 -7.18 -9.16 -2.67
C ASP A 46 -5.73 -8.71 -2.91
N VAL A 47 -4.79 -9.22 -2.11
CA VAL A 47 -3.38 -8.85 -2.19
C VAL A 47 -2.76 -9.16 -3.57
N ASP A 48 -3.09 -10.28 -4.22
CA ASP A 48 -2.53 -10.61 -5.55
C ASP A 48 -2.97 -9.58 -6.61
N SER A 49 -4.26 -9.24 -6.63
CA SER A 49 -4.82 -8.17 -7.46
C SER A 49 -4.21 -6.80 -7.13
N ALA A 50 -4.00 -6.50 -5.85
CA ALA A 50 -3.39 -5.24 -5.42
C ALA A 50 -1.95 -5.09 -5.93
N ILE A 51 -1.16 -6.16 -5.86
CA ILE A 51 0.20 -6.21 -6.42
C ILE A 51 0.15 -5.93 -7.92
N ARG A 52 -0.69 -6.63 -8.67
CA ARG A 52 -0.81 -6.45 -10.13
C ARG A 52 -1.23 -5.02 -10.49
N ALA A 53 -2.20 -4.45 -9.77
CA ALA A 53 -2.68 -3.10 -10.00
C ALA A 53 -1.59 -2.04 -9.76
N MET A 54 -0.78 -2.19 -8.71
CA MET A 54 0.33 -1.29 -8.43
C MET A 54 1.50 -1.44 -9.41
N VAL A 55 1.80 -2.67 -9.84
CA VAL A 55 2.91 -2.94 -10.77
C VAL A 55 2.56 -2.52 -12.20
N VAL A 56 1.39 -2.91 -12.70
CA VAL A 56 1.00 -2.70 -14.11
C VAL A 56 0.47 -1.29 -14.34
N LYS A 57 -0.44 -0.84 -13.47
CA LYS A 57 -1.14 0.44 -13.65
C LYS A 57 -0.56 1.55 -12.78
N SER A 58 0.27 1.25 -11.79
CA SER A 58 0.65 2.24 -10.77
C SER A 58 -0.60 2.86 -10.13
N ALA A 59 -1.61 2.03 -9.83
CA ALA A 59 -2.90 2.49 -9.30
C ALA A 59 -2.74 3.19 -7.94
N ASN A 60 -3.14 4.46 -7.85
CA ASN A 60 -3.01 5.28 -6.63
C ASN A 60 -3.99 4.87 -5.54
N ASP A 61 -5.25 4.58 -5.90
CA ASP A 61 -6.28 4.11 -4.97
C ASP A 61 -5.84 2.83 -4.26
N VAL A 62 -5.28 1.88 -5.00
CA VAL A 62 -4.73 0.63 -4.46
C VAL A 62 -3.51 0.89 -3.57
N ALA A 63 -2.60 1.77 -3.98
CA ALA A 63 -1.42 2.07 -3.17
C ALA A 63 -1.77 2.69 -1.82
N VAL A 64 -2.77 3.58 -1.78
CA VAL A 64 -3.28 4.17 -0.53
C VAL A 64 -4.01 3.12 0.30
N ALA A 65 -4.89 2.30 -0.29
CA ALA A 65 -5.58 1.24 0.46
C ALA A 65 -4.59 0.24 1.11
N VAL A 66 -3.54 -0.17 0.38
CA VAL A 66 -2.47 -1.02 0.91
C VAL A 66 -1.68 -0.30 2.00
N GLY A 67 -1.36 0.98 1.79
CA GLY A 67 -0.64 1.79 2.77
C GLY A 67 -1.41 1.94 4.07
N GLU A 68 -2.68 2.35 4.00
CA GLU A 68 -3.58 2.42 5.14
C GLU A 68 -3.67 1.07 5.85
N TYR A 69 -3.87 -0.04 5.12
CA TYR A 69 -3.97 -1.37 5.73
C TYR A 69 -2.70 -1.75 6.51
N LEU A 70 -1.52 -1.56 5.91
CA LEU A 70 -0.23 -1.86 6.56
C LEU A 70 0.10 -0.87 7.69
N GLY A 71 -0.38 0.37 7.58
CA GLY A 71 -0.23 1.44 8.56
C GLY A 71 -1.31 1.47 9.64
N GLY A 72 -2.10 0.40 9.82
CA GLY A 72 -3.11 0.34 10.89
C GLY A 72 -4.28 1.30 10.70
N GLY A 73 -4.61 1.65 9.46
CA GLY A 73 -5.67 2.58 9.06
C GLY A 73 -5.18 4.00 8.78
N SER A 74 -3.87 4.28 8.85
CA SER A 74 -3.29 5.60 8.65
C SER A 74 -2.21 5.61 7.57
N GLU A 75 -2.38 6.44 6.54
CA GLU A 75 -1.37 6.66 5.51
C GLU A 75 -0.14 7.39 6.08
N ASP A 76 -0.33 8.36 6.98
CA ASP A 76 0.79 9.08 7.63
C ASP A 76 1.66 8.13 8.46
N GLN A 77 1.02 7.20 9.19
CA GLN A 77 1.73 6.16 9.93
C GLN A 77 2.50 5.26 8.98
N PHE A 78 1.89 4.89 7.85
CA PHE A 78 2.57 4.11 6.82
C PHE A 78 3.77 4.85 6.23
N ALA A 79 3.66 6.14 5.93
CA ALA A 79 4.77 6.97 5.44
C ALA A 79 5.94 7.05 6.44
N ALA A 80 5.64 7.14 7.74
CA ALA A 80 6.65 7.06 8.79
C ALA A 80 7.35 5.69 8.81
N MET A 81 6.59 4.59 8.68
CA MET A 81 7.14 3.24 8.58
C MET A 81 8.00 3.05 7.34
N MET A 82 7.58 3.56 6.18
CA MET A 82 8.36 3.55 4.94
C MET A 82 9.68 4.31 5.09
N THR A 83 9.66 5.45 5.78
CA THR A 83 10.87 6.23 6.05
C THR A 83 11.80 5.47 6.99
N ALA A 84 11.29 4.87 8.07
CA ALA A 84 12.07 4.03 8.97
C ALA A 84 12.70 2.84 8.23
N LYS A 85 11.94 2.18 7.36
CA LYS A 85 12.43 1.09 6.51
C LYS A 85 13.56 1.57 5.59
N ALA A 86 13.36 2.69 4.89
CA ALA A 86 14.40 3.30 4.07
C ALA A 86 15.70 3.54 4.86
N ARG A 87 15.61 4.05 6.10
CA ARG A 87 16.79 4.23 6.96
C ARG A 87 17.48 2.90 7.28
N SER A 88 16.73 1.86 7.63
CA SER A 88 17.30 0.53 7.90
C SER A 88 17.99 -0.11 6.70
N LEU A 89 17.59 0.27 5.48
CA LEU A 89 18.20 -0.18 4.23
C LEU A 89 19.38 0.70 3.77
N GLY A 90 19.80 1.69 4.58
CA GLY A 90 20.89 2.60 4.24
C GLY A 90 20.50 3.71 3.25
N MET A 91 19.20 3.90 2.96
CA MET A 91 18.69 4.93 2.05
C MET A 91 18.63 6.29 2.76
N THR A 92 19.80 6.86 3.10
CA THR A 92 19.94 8.12 3.87
C THR A 92 19.42 9.36 3.12
N GLY A 93 19.26 9.29 1.80
CA GLY A 93 18.66 10.35 0.97
C GLY A 93 17.14 10.24 0.79
N THR A 94 16.46 9.27 1.40
CA THR A 94 15.03 8.99 1.13
C THR A 94 14.13 9.27 2.34
N SER A 95 13.01 9.93 2.10
CA SER A 95 11.92 10.15 3.06
C SER A 95 10.59 10.06 2.33
N PHE A 96 9.61 9.41 2.96
CA PHE A 96 8.23 9.31 2.49
C PHE A 96 7.32 10.20 3.34
N ARG A 97 6.24 10.68 2.74
CA ARG A 97 5.25 11.60 3.29
C ARG A 97 3.89 11.26 2.72
#